data_AF-A0A0U2W0I1-F1
#
_entry.id   AF-A0A0U2W0I1-F1
#
_cell.length_a   1.000
_cell.length_b   1.000
_cell.length_c   1.000
_cell.angle_alpha   90.00
_cell.angle_beta   90.00
_cell.angle_gamma   90.00
#
_symmetry.space_group_name_H-M   'P 1'
#
loop_
_entity.id
_entity.type
_entity.pdbx_description
1 polymer ?
#
loop_
_entity_poly.entity_id
_entity_poly.type
_entity_poly.pdbx_seq_one_letter_code
_entity_poly.pdbx_strand_id
1 'polypeptide(L)' 'MGAGQSRSSNVLVVPQANAALDQLKYEVAQELGIAIPQDGYYGNMATRDTGAIGGHITRRLVQIAEQQIAGQFK' A
#
# COMPACT_ATOMS: atom_id res chain seq x y z
N MET A 1 8.55 -0.09 34.06
CA MET A 1 7.77 -0.04 32.81
C MET A 1 8.72 -0.37 31.67
N GLY A 2 8.54 -1.52 31.03
CA GLY A 2 9.41 -1.97 29.94
C GLY A 2 9.12 -1.20 28.67
N ALA A 3 10.11 -0.47 28.17
CA ALA A 3 10.04 0.15 26.84
C ALA A 3 10.12 -0.98 25.80
N GLY A 4 8.96 -1.41 25.31
CA GLY A 4 8.86 -2.26 24.14
C GLY A 4 9.42 -1.49 22.95
N GLN A 5 10.67 -1.77 22.60
CA GLN A 5 11.33 -1.31 21.39
C GLN A 5 10.60 -1.93 20.19
N SER A 6 9.49 -1.34 19.79
CA SER A 6 8.79 -1.71 18.55
C SER A 6 9.63 -1.19 17.39
N ARG A 7 10.63 -1.98 17.00
CA ARG A 7 11.29 -1.87 15.69
C ARG A 7 10.25 -2.32 14.66
N SER A 8 9.33 -1.42 14.29
CA SER A 8 8.44 -1.62 13.16
C SER A 8 9.30 -1.65 11.90
N SER A 9 9.78 -2.83 11.53
CA SER A 9 10.42 -3.05 10.23
C SER A 9 9.31 -3.22 9.20
N ASN A 10 8.62 -2.13 8.86
CA ASN A 10 7.85 -2.05 7.61
C ASN A 10 8.83 -1.93 6.43
N VAL A 11 9.74 -2.91 6.33
CA VAL A 11 10.67 -3.02 5.22
C VAL A 11 9.89 -3.65 4.09
N LEU A 12 9.84 -2.95 2.95
CA LEU A 12 9.25 -3.49 1.73
C LEU A 12 9.95 -4.79 1.38
N VAL A 13 9.17 -5.85 1.13
CA VAL A 13 9.68 -7.17 0.73
C VAL A 13 10.55 -7.06 -0.53
N VAL A 14 10.21 -6.11 -1.40
CA VAL A 14 11.00 -5.74 -2.59
C VAL A 14 11.27 -4.24 -2.55
N PRO A 15 12.44 -3.80 -2.04
CA PRO A 15 12.78 -2.38 -1.92
C PRO A 15 12.73 -1.62 -3.26
N GLN A 16 13.03 -2.31 -4.37
CA GLN A 16 12.99 -1.75 -5.71
C GLN A 16 11.57 -1.36 -6.17
N ALA A 17 10.53 -1.97 -5.58
CA ALA A 17 9.15 -1.71 -5.94
C ALA A 17 8.58 -0.43 -5.31
N ASN A 18 9.36 0.28 -4.46
CA ASN A 18 8.89 1.46 -3.73
C ASN A 18 8.24 2.51 -4.66
N ALA A 19 8.92 2.88 -5.75
CA ALA A 19 8.42 3.87 -6.70
C ALA A 19 7.11 3.43 -7.38
N ALA A 20 7.00 2.15 -7.77
CA ALA A 20 5.81 1.60 -8.40
C ALA A 20 4.63 1.53 -7.41
N LEU A 21 4.90 1.15 -6.16
CA LEU A 21 3.91 1.11 -5.09
C LEU A 21 3.43 2.52 -4.70
N ASP A 22 4.31 3.51 -4.76
CA ASP A 22 3.96 4.90 -4.48
C ASP A 22 3.03 5.47 -5.57
N GLN A 23 3.32 5.21 -6.85
CA GLN A 23 2.41 5.53 -7.96
C GLN A 23 1.06 4.84 -7.79
N LEU A 24 1.05 3.53 -7.54
CA LEU A 24 -0.17 2.76 -7.35
C LEU A 24 -1.02 3.29 -6.18
N LYS A 25 -0.37 3.74 -5.10
CA LYS A 25 -1.03 4.36 -3.95
C LYS A 25 -1.76 5.64 -4.37
N TYR A 26 -1.12 6.52 -5.14
CA TYR A 26 -1.79 7.72 -5.63
C TYR A 26 -2.95 7.40 -6.56
N GLU A 27 -2.79 6.48 -7.50
CA GLU A 27 -3.86 6.04 -8.40
C GLU A 27 -5.07 5.51 -7.62
N VAL A 28 -4.84 4.59 -6.67
CA VAL A 28 -5.89 4.01 -5.84
C VAL A 28 -6.58 5.08 -4.99
N ALA A 29 -5.82 6.02 -4.42
CA ALA A 29 -6.42 7.08 -3.63
C ALA A 29 -7.26 8.04 -4.48
N GLN A 30 -6.82 8.38 -5.68
CA GLN A 30 -7.62 9.17 -6.64
C GLN A 30 -8.92 8.45 -7.01
N GLU A 31 -8.87 7.15 -7.27
CA GLU A 31 -10.07 6.34 -7.58
C GLU A 31 -11.06 6.27 -6.43
N LEU A 32 -10.56 6.18 -5.20
CA LEU A 32 -11.38 6.18 -4.00
C LEU A 32 -11.89 7.57 -3.62
N GLY A 33 -11.46 8.63 -4.33
CA GLY A 33 -11.79 10.02 -4.00
C GLY A 33 -11.14 10.51 -2.71
N ILE A 34 -10.04 9.87 -2.30
CA ILE A 34 -9.35 10.12 -1.05
C ILE A 34 -8.11 10.98 -1.32
N ALA A 35 -8.05 12.16 -0.70
CA ALA A 35 -6.89 13.03 -0.79
C ALA A 35 -5.75 12.51 0.11
N ILE A 36 -4.61 12.15 -0.49
CA ILE A 36 -3.41 11.82 0.27
C ILE A 36 -2.70 13.12 0.67
N PRO A 37 -2.42 13.34 1.97
CA PRO A 37 -1.63 14.48 2.40
C PRO A 37 -0.19 14.36 1.85
N GLN A 38 0.25 15.38 1.12
CA GLN A 38 1.60 15.42 0.53
C GLN A 38 2.73 15.49 1.58
N ASP A 39 2.40 15.95 2.78
CA ASP A 39 3.32 16.01 3.92
C ASP A 39 3.62 14.61 4.52
N GLY A 40 2.92 13.56 4.04
CA GLY A 40 3.06 12.19 4.55
C GLY A 40 2.44 11.99 5.94
N TYR A 41 1.81 13.02 6.51
CA TYR A 41 1.13 12.94 7.79
C TYR A 41 -0.33 12.49 7.63
N TYR A 42 -0.57 11.20 7.89
CA TYR A 42 -1.91 10.58 7.82
C TYR A 42 -2.76 10.80 9.09
N GLY A 43 -2.31 11.60 10.06
CA GLY A 43 -2.97 11.72 11.37
C GLY A 43 -4.35 12.38 11.36
N ASN A 44 -4.65 13.21 10.36
CA ASN A 44 -5.97 13.83 10.18
C ASN A 44 -6.88 13.02 9.23
N MET A 45 -6.40 11.89 8.72
CA MET A 45 -7.09 11.06 7.76
C MET A 45 -7.93 10.00 8.48
N ALA A 46 -9.13 9.71 7.98
CA ALA A 46 -9.93 8.64 8.59
C ALA A 46 -9.18 7.30 8.45
N THR A 47 -9.05 6.56 9.55
CA THR A 47 -8.37 5.25 9.55
C THR A 47 -9.00 4.28 8.54
N ARG A 48 -10.31 4.44 8.28
CA ARG A 48 -11.05 3.70 7.26
C ARG A 48 -10.56 3.99 5.84
N ASP A 49 -10.25 5.25 5.53
CA ASP A 49 -9.82 5.70 4.20
C ASP A 49 -8.40 5.23 3.92
N THR A 50 -7.49 5.41 4.87
CA THR A 50 -6.12 4.91 4.78
C THR A 50 -6.09 3.38 4.67
N GLY A 51 -6.97 2.69 5.42
CA GLY A 51 -7.15 1.25 5.34
C GLY A 51 -7.73 0.79 4.00
N ALA A 52 -8.67 1.54 3.42
CA ALA A 52 -9.23 1.27 2.11
C ALA A 52 -8.15 1.37 1.03
N ILE A 53 -7.33 2.42 1.04
CA ILE A 53 -6.21 2.57 0.10
C ILE A 53 -5.28 1.34 0.17
N GLY A 54 -4.81 0.97 1.35
CA GLY A 54 -3.92 -0.18 1.53
C GLY A 54 -4.53 -1.52 1.10
N GLY A 55 -5.83 -1.70 1.37
CA GLY A 55 -6.58 -2.89 0.94
C GLY A 55 -6.73 -2.98 -0.58
N HIS A 56 -6.98 -1.86 -1.26
CA HIS A 56 -7.09 -1.80 -2.71
C HIS A 56 -5.74 -2.03 -3.41
N ILE A 57 -4.65 -1.43 -2.88
CA ILE A 57 -3.29 -1.70 -3.35
C ILE A 57 -2.99 -3.21 -3.27
N THR A 58 -3.23 -3.83 -2.12
CA THR A 58 -2.98 -5.27 -1.92
C THR A 58 -3.79 -6.12 -2.90
N ARG A 59 -5.08 -5.81 -3.11
CA ARG A 59 -5.92 -6.55 -4.07
C ARG A 59 -5.40 -6.46 -5.50
N ARG A 60 -4.95 -5.27 -5.95
CA ARG A 60 -4.37 -5.10 -7.29
C ARG A 60 -3.08 -5.90 -7.46
N LEU A 61 -2.20 -5.88 -6.46
CA LEU A 61 -0.97 -6.66 -6.48
C LEU A 61 -1.25 -8.16 -6.59
N VAL A 62 -2.23 -8.65 -5.83
CA VAL A 62 -2.67 -10.05 -5.91
C VAL A 62 -3.24 -10.36 -7.29
N GLN A 63 -4.12 -9.51 -7.84
CA GLN A 63 -4.66 -9.71 -9.19
C GLN A 63 -3.57 -9.79 -10.26
N ILE A 64 -2.58 -8.90 -10.22
CA ILE A 64 -1.44 -8.91 -11.14
C ILE A 64 -0.63 -10.20 -10.97
N ALA A 65 -0.35 -10.60 -9.73
CA ALA A 65 0.36 -11.84 -9.44
C ALA A 65 -0.41 -13.07 -9.94
N GLU A 66 -1.72 -13.15 -9.69
CA GLU A 66 -2.58 -14.23 -10.17
C GLU A 66 -2.62 -14.30 -11.69
N GLN A 67 -2.66 -13.16 -12.38
CA GLN A 67 -2.58 -13.12 -13.85
C GLN A 67 -1.23 -13.61 -14.39
N GLN A 68 -0.12 -13.21 -13.74
CA GLN A 68 1.22 -13.68 -14.13
C GLN A 68 1.36 -15.18 -13.90
N ILE A 69 0.90 -15.68 -12.76
CA ILE A 69 0.92 -17.10 -12.41
C ILE A 69 0.02 -17.89 -13.38
N ALA A 70 -1.20 -17.41 -13.66
CA ALA A 70 -2.12 -18.04 -14.61
C ALA A 70 -1.56 -18.05 -16.05
N GLY A 71 -0.78 -17.03 -16.43
CA GLY A 71 -0.09 -16.97 -17.73
C GLY A 71 1.15 -17.87 -17.81
N GLN A 72 1.76 -18.23 -16.66
CA GLN A 72 2.92 -19.15 -16.61
C GLN A 72 2.54 -20.62 -16.72
N PHE A 73 1.30 -21.00 -16.40
CA PHE A 73 0.82 -22.39 -16.44
C PHE A 73 0.18 -22.78 -17.79
N LYS A 74 0.50 -22.07 -18.87
CA LYS A 74 -0.07 -22.32 -20.20
C LYS A 74 0.97 -22.76 -21.21
#